data_AF-A0A0D0UNA8-F1
#
_entry.id   AF-A0A0D0UNA8-F1
#
_cell.length_a   1.000
_cell.length_b   1.000
_cell.length_c   1.000
_cell.angle_alpha   90.00
_cell.angle_beta   90.00
_cell.angle_gamma   90.00
#
_symmetry.space_group_name_H-M   'P 1'
#
loop_
_entity.id
_entity.type
_entity.pdbx_description
1 polymer ?
#
loop_
_entity_poly.entity_id
_entity_poly.type
_entity_poly.pdbx_seq_one_letter_code
_entity_poly.pdbx_strand_id
1 'polypeptide(L)'
;MSQLEELADQWHTVTLKIPFHTSEHALIARRALDVDREQNGSLVRREMNVEGDVLIVNYATTSVRLLRLSTNSFLSSADLVLRTMSSFAPDPSDRIPTDEELEELRQEANRNTGAGGGIELKGDGKGAGSGEEVR
;
A
#
# COMPACT_ATOMS: atom_id res chain seq x y z
N MET A 1 36.60 -30.28 -14.83
CA MET A 1 35.13 -30.04 -14.81
C MET A 1 34.65 -30.35 -13.40
N SER A 2 35.24 -29.66 -12.42
CA SER A 2 35.33 -30.09 -11.03
C SER A 2 34.51 -29.17 -10.15
N GLN A 3 33.53 -29.69 -9.42
CA GLN A 3 32.88 -29.24 -8.15
C GLN A 3 32.61 -27.72 -7.89
N LEU A 4 33.44 -26.81 -8.39
CA LEU A 4 33.26 -25.36 -8.47
C LEU A 4 32.13 -24.91 -9.41
N GLU A 5 31.80 -25.66 -10.47
CA GLU A 5 30.61 -25.37 -11.30
C GLU A 5 29.30 -25.71 -10.58
N GLU A 6 29.32 -26.63 -9.62
CA GLU A 6 28.14 -27.07 -8.87
C GLU A 6 27.74 -26.05 -7.77
N LEU A 7 28.68 -25.23 -7.31
CA LEU A 7 28.43 -24.13 -6.36
C LEU A 7 28.00 -22.82 -7.04
N ALA A 8 28.28 -22.67 -8.34
CA ALA A 8 27.92 -21.48 -9.12
C ALA A 8 26.41 -21.41 -9.45
N ASP A 9 25.68 -22.52 -9.28
CA ASP A 9 24.26 -22.65 -9.63
C ASP A 9 23.34 -22.75 -8.41
N GLN A 10 23.87 -22.62 -7.19
CA GLN A 10 23.07 -22.76 -5.97
C GLN A 10 22.45 -21.42 -5.57
N TRP A 11 21.13 -21.33 -5.77
CA TRP A 11 20.33 -20.20 -5.34
C TRP A 11 20.20 -20.20 -3.80
N HIS A 12 20.41 -19.02 -3.21
CA HIS A 12 20.26 -18.78 -1.78
C HIS A 12 18.87 -18.22 -1.52
N THR A 13 18.12 -18.86 -0.62
CA THR A 13 16.71 -18.54 -0.40
C THR A 13 16.43 -18.06 1.01
N VAL A 14 15.37 -17.27 1.16
CA VAL A 14 14.76 -16.95 2.45
C VAL A 14 13.26 -16.71 2.28
N THR A 15 12.48 -17.14 3.27
CA THR A 15 11.04 -16.89 3.33
C THR A 15 10.74 -16.01 4.54
N LEU A 16 10.11 -14.86 4.27
CA LEU A 16 9.61 -13.96 5.31
C LEU A 16 8.10 -14.18 5.45
N LYS A 17 7.63 -14.28 6.71
CA LYS A 17 6.21 -14.37 7.05
C LYS A 17 5.86 -13.20 7.95
N ILE A 18 5.00 -12.31 7.47
CA ILE A 18 4.61 -11.08 8.17
C ILE A 18 3.11 -11.17 8.46
N PRO A 19 2.71 -11.42 9.72
CA PRO A 19 1.30 -11.47 10.10
C PRO A 19 0.70 -10.06 10.15
N PHE A 20 -0.56 -9.94 9.73
CA PHE A 20 -1.40 -8.74 9.81
C PHE A 20 -2.63 -9.01 10.68
N HIS A 21 -3.36 -7.96 11.04
CA HIS A 21 -4.59 -8.13 11.83
C HIS A 21 -5.73 -8.76 11.02
N THR A 22 -5.79 -8.48 9.71
CA THR A 22 -6.78 -9.06 8.80
C THR A 22 -6.14 -9.48 7.48
N SER A 23 -6.84 -10.34 6.75
CA SER A 23 -6.50 -10.71 5.37
C SER A 23 -6.53 -9.52 4.41
N GLU A 24 -7.43 -8.57 4.63
CA GLU A 24 -7.51 -7.33 3.85
C GLU A 24 -6.26 -6.48 4.06
N HIS A 25 -5.81 -6.30 5.30
CA HIS A 25 -4.58 -5.57 5.59
C HIS A 25 -3.36 -6.24 4.92
N ALA A 26 -3.25 -7.56 5.00
CA ALA A 26 -2.18 -8.30 4.30
C ALA A 26 -2.22 -8.07 2.78
N LEU A 27 -3.42 -8.03 2.19
CA LEU A 27 -3.61 -7.78 0.76
C LEU A 27 -3.24 -6.34 0.35
N ILE A 28 -3.62 -5.35 1.16
CA ILE A 28 -3.23 -3.95 0.98
C ILE A 28 -1.71 -3.81 1.03
N ALA A 29 -1.08 -4.38 2.06
CA ALA A 29 0.37 -4.36 2.20
C ALA A 29 1.08 -5.00 1.00
N ARG A 30 0.60 -6.17 0.54
CA ARG A 30 1.14 -6.83 -0.65
C ARG A 30 1.08 -5.92 -1.88
N ARG A 31 -0.06 -5.26 -2.13
CA ARG A 31 -0.24 -4.37 -3.28
C ARG A 31 0.69 -3.15 -3.21
N ALA A 32 0.85 -2.57 -2.02
CA ALA A 32 1.75 -1.44 -1.81
C ALA A 32 3.23 -1.82 -2.00
N LEU A 33 3.61 -3.05 -1.65
CA LEU A 33 5.00 -3.54 -1.76
C LEU A 33 5.37 -4.11 -3.14
N ASP A 34 4.38 -4.40 -4.01
CA ASP A 34 4.61 -4.97 -5.35
C ASP A 34 4.85 -3.92 -6.44
N VAL A 35 4.91 -2.63 -6.08
CA VAL A 35 4.92 -1.51 -7.05
C VAL A 35 6.21 -1.45 -7.88
N ASP A 36 7.34 -1.93 -7.36
CA ASP A 36 8.56 -2.11 -8.14
C ASP A 36 9.14 -3.52 -7.94
N ARG A 37 9.18 -4.28 -9.03
CA ARG A 37 9.86 -5.57 -9.10
C ARG A 37 11.35 -5.35 -9.23
N GLU A 38 12.14 -6.25 -8.66
CA GLU A 38 13.60 -6.17 -8.75
C GLU A 38 14.06 -6.13 -10.20
N GLN A 39 14.84 -5.09 -10.53
CA GLN A 39 15.28 -4.76 -11.89
C GLN A 39 16.16 -5.84 -12.55
N ASN A 40 16.64 -6.82 -11.79
CA ASN A 40 17.58 -7.86 -12.25
C ASN A 40 17.07 -9.28 -11.94
N GLY A 41 16.06 -9.75 -12.67
CA GLY A 41 15.45 -11.08 -12.52
C GLY A 41 16.40 -12.28 -12.74
N SER A 42 17.60 -12.04 -13.29
CA SER A 42 18.66 -13.04 -13.42
C SER A 42 19.46 -13.27 -12.13
N LEU A 43 19.44 -12.31 -11.20
CA LEU A 43 20.26 -12.34 -9.97
C LEU A 43 19.41 -12.44 -8.70
N VAL A 44 18.18 -11.93 -8.74
CA VAL A 44 17.26 -11.89 -7.61
C VAL A 44 15.86 -12.23 -8.14
N ARG A 45 15.22 -13.23 -7.53
CA ARG A 45 13.81 -13.53 -7.69
C ARG A 45 13.11 -13.29 -6.37
N ARG A 46 11.97 -12.60 -6.45
CA ARG A 46 11.06 -12.38 -5.34
C ARG A 46 9.65 -12.75 -5.77
N GLU A 47 9.00 -13.56 -4.94
CA GLU A 47 7.60 -13.90 -5.06
C GLU A 47 6.87 -13.50 -3.79
N MET A 48 5.67 -12.92 -3.94
CA MET A 48 4.85 -12.48 -2.81
C MET A 48 3.44 -13.05 -2.92
N ASN A 49 2.97 -13.68 -1.85
CA ASN A 49 1.63 -14.21 -1.73
C ASN A 49 1.02 -13.83 -0.37
N VAL A 50 -0.31 -13.88 -0.26
CA VAL A 50 -1.01 -13.73 1.01
C VAL A 50 -1.76 -15.03 1.30
N GLU A 51 -1.53 -15.59 2.49
CA GLU A 51 -2.22 -16.77 3.01
C GLU A 51 -3.00 -16.34 4.26
N GLY A 52 -4.31 -16.16 4.14
CA GLY A 52 -5.13 -15.60 5.21
C GLY A 52 -4.70 -14.17 5.53
N ASP A 53 -4.27 -13.94 6.77
CA ASP A 53 -3.75 -12.69 7.32
C ASP A 53 -2.22 -12.59 7.27
N VAL A 54 -1.53 -13.55 6.63
CA VAL A 54 -0.06 -13.57 6.56
C VAL A 54 0.44 -13.23 5.17
N LEU A 55 1.27 -12.21 5.06
CA LEU A 55 2.06 -11.92 3.86
C LEU A 55 3.31 -12.82 3.85
N ILE A 56 3.45 -13.60 2.77
CA ILE A 56 4.58 -14.49 2.53
C ILE A 56 5.42 -13.92 1.41
N VAL A 57 6.71 -13.73 1.67
CA VAL A 57 7.69 -13.24 0.69
C VAL A 57 8.82 -14.24 0.56
N ASN A 58 8.94 -14.82 -0.63
CA ASN A 58 9.98 -15.78 -0.97
C ASN A 58 11.04 -15.09 -1.82
N TYR A 59 12.27 -15.15 -1.34
CA TYR A 59 13.45 -14.63 -2.02
C TYR A 59 14.34 -15.78 -2.47
N ALA A 60 14.95 -15.60 -3.63
CA ALA A 60 15.94 -16.52 -4.17
C ALA A 60 17.00 -15.70 -4.94
N THR A 61 18.27 -15.86 -4.61
CA THR A 61 19.37 -15.01 -5.14
C THR A 61 20.63 -15.80 -5.44
N THR A 62 21.52 -15.27 -6.29
CA THR A 62 22.79 -15.95 -6.63
C THR A 62 23.89 -15.83 -5.57
N SER A 63 23.68 -15.03 -4.50
CA SER A 63 24.64 -14.93 -3.39
C SER A 63 23.98 -14.47 -2.09
N VAL A 64 24.52 -14.91 -0.95
CA VAL A 64 24.09 -14.44 0.39
C VAL A 64 24.16 -12.91 0.52
N ARG A 65 25.13 -12.26 -0.13
CA ARG A 65 25.25 -10.79 -0.12
C ARG A 65 24.06 -10.12 -0.79
N LEU A 66 23.62 -10.66 -1.94
CA LEU A 66 22.41 -10.18 -2.61
C LEU A 66 21.16 -10.45 -1.77
N LEU A 67 21.05 -11.64 -1.17
CA LEU A 67 19.96 -12.00 -0.26
C LEU A 67 19.83 -10.98 0.88
N ARG A 68 20.95 -10.64 1.54
CA ARG A 68 20.98 -9.62 2.61
C ARG A 68 20.56 -8.24 2.11
N LEU A 69 21.06 -7.82 0.94
CA LEU A 69 20.76 -6.50 0.40
C LEU A 69 19.29 -6.39 -0.01
N SER A 70 18.75 -7.39 -0.72
CA SER A 70 17.37 -7.40 -1.20
C SER A 70 16.37 -7.47 -0.04
N THR A 71 16.60 -8.36 0.93
CA THR A 71 15.73 -8.47 2.11
C THR A 71 15.75 -7.22 2.99
N ASN A 72 16.91 -6.61 3.22
CA ASN A 72 17.00 -5.35 3.98
C ASN A 72 16.25 -4.20 3.28
N SER A 73 16.38 -4.11 1.95
CA SER A 73 15.65 -3.12 1.16
C SER A 73 14.13 -3.35 1.29
N PHE A 74 13.68 -4.59 1.13
CA PHE A 74 12.28 -4.97 1.29
C PHE A 74 11.74 -4.64 2.68
N LEU A 75 12.48 -4.96 3.76
CA LEU A 75 12.06 -4.68 5.13
C LEU A 75 11.96 -3.17 5.42
N SER A 76 12.80 -2.35 4.78
CA SER A 76 12.71 -0.89 4.87
C SER A 76 11.42 -0.38 4.21
N SER A 77 11.08 -0.89 3.04
CA SER A 77 9.81 -0.57 2.38
C SER A 77 8.60 -1.08 3.18
N ALA A 78 8.70 -2.27 3.76
CA ALA A 78 7.67 -2.84 4.61
C ALA A 78 7.44 -1.98 5.86
N ASP A 79 8.49 -1.49 6.52
CA ASP A 79 8.37 -0.59 7.67
C ASP A 79 7.60 0.69 7.30
N LEU A 80 7.90 1.31 6.15
CA LEU A 80 7.17 2.49 5.68
C LEU A 80 5.68 2.19 5.42
N VAL A 81 5.38 1.09 4.73
CA VAL A 81 4.00 0.67 4.45
C VAL A 81 3.26 0.39 5.76
N LEU A 82 3.87 -0.32 6.70
CA LEU A 82 3.27 -0.65 7.99
C LEU A 82 2.99 0.59 8.84
N ARG A 83 3.89 1.57 8.88
CA ARG A 83 3.66 2.86 9.56
C ARG A 83 2.50 3.63 8.93
N THR A 84 2.42 3.61 7.60
CA THR A 84 1.33 4.25 6.86
C THR A 84 0.01 3.57 7.17
N MET A 85 -0.04 2.25 7.12
CA MET A 85 -1.23 1.48 7.48
C MET A 85 -1.63 1.70 8.94
N SER A 86 -0.68 1.74 9.88
CA SER A 86 -0.98 2.02 11.27
C SER A 86 -1.61 3.41 11.50
N SER A 87 -1.38 4.36 10.59
CA SER A 87 -1.92 5.73 10.71
C SER A 87 -3.23 5.92 9.94
N PHE A 88 -3.46 5.14 8.88
CA PHE A 88 -4.50 5.43 7.89
C PHE A 88 -5.33 4.23 7.45
N ALA A 89 -4.93 2.99 7.77
CA ALA A 89 -5.76 1.83 7.45
C ALA A 89 -7.03 1.85 8.32
N PRO A 90 -8.19 1.45 7.76
CA PRO A 90 -9.40 1.27 8.55
C PRO A 90 -9.15 0.33 9.73
N ASP A 91 -9.64 0.68 10.92
CA ASP A 91 -9.59 -0.24 12.04
C ASP A 91 -10.59 -1.37 11.73
N PRO A 92 -10.17 -2.64 11.75
CA PRO A 92 -11.07 -3.76 11.51
C PRO A 92 -12.16 -3.90 12.57
N SER A 93 -12.04 -3.20 13.71
CA SER A 93 -13.10 -3.05 14.71
C SER A 93 -14.02 -1.85 14.49
N ASP A 94 -13.72 -0.96 13.53
CA ASP A 94 -14.59 0.16 13.21
C ASP A 94 -15.93 -0.34 12.65
N ARG A 95 -17.02 0.19 13.19
CA ARG A 95 -18.35 -0.08 12.67
C ARG A 95 -18.53 0.69 11.36
N ILE A 96 -18.66 -0.04 10.26
CA ILE A 96 -19.04 0.54 8.96
C ILE A 96 -20.57 0.74 8.97
N PRO A 97 -21.08 1.99 8.87
CA PRO A 97 -22.52 2.23 8.78
C PRO A 97 -23.10 1.60 7.50
N THR A 98 -24.33 1.11 7.57
CA THR A 98 -25.03 0.66 6.37
C THR A 98 -25.40 1.85 5.47
N ASP A 99 -25.69 1.57 4.20
CA ASP A 99 -26.12 2.61 3.25
C ASP A 99 -27.38 3.35 3.73
N GLU A 100 -28.30 2.64 4.39
CA GLU A 100 -29.51 3.22 5.00
C GLU A 100 -29.16 4.15 6.16
N GLU A 101 -28.29 3.71 7.09
CA GLU A 101 -27.82 4.54 8.21
C GLU A 101 -27.08 5.79 7.72
N LEU A 102 -26.32 5.66 6.63
CA LEU A 102 -25.58 6.78 6.03
C LEU A 102 -26.52 7.81 5.38
N GLU A 103 -27.60 7.35 4.76
CA GLU A 103 -28.63 8.21 4.18
C GLU A 103 -29.43 8.94 5.27
N GLU A 104 -29.76 8.26 6.37
CA GLU A 104 -30.39 8.90 7.53
C GLU A 104 -29.51 9.99 8.14
N LEU A 105 -28.21 9.72 8.34
CA LEU A 105 -27.22 10.70 8.81
C LEU A 105 -27.12 11.91 7.88
N ARG A 106 -27.13 11.70 6.56
CA ARG A 106 -27.13 12.79 5.57
C ARG A 106 -28.39 13.64 5.67
N GLN A 107 -29.55 13.00 5.79
CA GLN A 107 -30.82 13.70 5.91
C GLN A 107 -30.92 14.46 7.24
N GLU A 108 -30.42 13.92 8.35
CA GLU A 108 -30.33 14.62 9.63
C GLU A 108 -29.38 15.82 9.58
N ALA A 109 -28.20 15.67 8.98
CA ALA A 109 -27.25 16.78 8.82
C ALA A 109 -27.86 17.92 8.00
N ASN A 110 -28.60 17.60 6.92
CA ASN A 110 -29.32 18.58 6.11
C ASN A 110 -30.50 19.23 6.86
N ARG A 111 -31.19 18.50 7.73
CA ARG A 111 -32.27 19.05 8.58
C ARG A 111 -31.75 19.98 9.67
N ASN A 112 -30.64 19.62 10.32
CA ASN A 112 -30.03 20.43 11.39
C ASN A 112 -29.27 21.66 10.86
N THR A 113 -28.94 21.72 9.57
CA THR A 113 -28.40 22.91 8.90
C THR A 113 -29.48 23.83 8.34
N GLY A 114 -30.69 23.80 8.92
CA GLY A 114 -31.78 24.73 8.62
C GLY A 114 -31.52 26.19 9.07
N ALA A 115 -30.48 26.82 8.53
CA ALA A 115 -30.35 28.28 8.41
C ALA A 115 -29.38 28.57 7.24
N GLY A 116 -29.88 29.24 6.20
CA GLY A 116 -29.17 29.57 4.98
C GLY A 116 -27.88 30.37 5.22
N GLY A 117 -26.77 29.64 5.30
CA GLY A 117 -25.43 30.17 5.24
C GLY A 117 -24.62 29.35 4.26
N GLY A 118 -24.93 29.48 2.96
CA GLY A 118 -23.89 29.22 1.98
C GLY A 118 -22.69 30.09 2.37
N ILE A 119 -21.49 29.51 2.37
CA ILE A 119 -20.26 30.31 2.35
C ILE A 119 -20.31 31.12 1.05
N GLU A 120 -20.81 32.35 1.14
CA GLU A 120 -20.62 33.35 0.10
C GLU A 120 -19.11 33.61 0.04
N LEU A 121 -18.45 32.92 -0.88
CA LEU A 121 -17.15 33.35 -1.37
C LEU A 121 -17.38 34.69 -2.05
N LYS A 122 -17.22 35.79 -1.30
CA LYS A 122 -17.20 37.14 -1.84
C LYS A 122 -15.91 37.31 -2.67
N GLY A 123 -15.91 36.70 -3.86
CA GLY A 123 -14.96 36.99 -4.91
C GLY A 123 -15.52 38.12 -5.75
N ASP A 124 -14.68 39.10 -6.11
CA ASP A 124 -15.04 40.28 -6.91
C ASP A 124 -15.36 39.95 -8.38
N GLY A 125 -16.02 38.81 -8.65
CA GLY A 125 -16.42 38.39 -9.99
C GLY A 125 -15.27 37.95 -10.91
N LYS A 126 -14.01 37.99 -10.46
CA LYS A 126 -12.87 37.43 -11.20
C LYS A 126 -12.61 35.98 -10.78
N GLY A 127 -13.47 35.08 -11.23
CA GLY A 127 -13.21 33.64 -11.17
C GLY A 127 -12.16 33.24 -12.22
N ALA A 128 -11.30 32.29 -11.88
CA ALA A 128 -10.21 31.75 -12.71
C ALA A 128 -10.66 30.96 -13.96
N GLY A 129 -11.91 31.12 -14.41
CA GLY A 129 -12.54 30.34 -15.48
C GLY A 129 -13.09 31.17 -16.63
N SER A 130 -12.91 32.49 -16.66
CA SER A 130 -13.16 33.26 -17.89
C SER A 130 -11.91 33.15 -18.75
N GLY A 131 -11.94 32.26 -19.75
CA GLY A 131 -10.92 32.12 -20.78
C GLY A 131 -10.79 33.37 -21.64
N GLU A 132 -10.24 34.44 -21.07
CA GLU A 132 -9.79 35.61 -21.80
C GLU A 132 -8.28 35.47 -21.97
N GLU A 133 -7.86 34.99 -23.14
CA GLU A 133 -6.45 34.99 -23.53
C GLU A 133 -5.96 36.44 -23.59
N VAL A 134 -5.05 36.79 -22.69
CA VAL A 134 -4.30 38.03 -22.76
C VAL A 134 -3.35 37.95 -23.96
N ARG A 135 -3.62 38.76 -24.98
CA ARG A 135 -2.76 38.97 -26.15
C ARG A 135 -1.66 39.99 -25.86
#